data_AF-A0A426XUY6-F1
#
_entry.id   AF-A0A426XUY6-F1
#
_cell.length_a   1.000
_cell.length_b   1.000
_cell.length_c   1.000
_cell.angle_alpha   90.00
_cell.angle_beta   90.00
_cell.angle_gamma   90.00
#
_symmetry.space_group_name_H-M   'P 1'
#
loop_
_entity.id
_entity.type
_entity.pdbx_description
1 polymer ?
#
loop_
_entity_poly.entity_id
_entity_poly.type
_entity_poly.pdbx_seq_one_letter_code
_entity_poly.pdbx_strand_id
1 'polypeptide(L)'
;MPDIKDETLPDEEGLARPGVVSVLEEFKIAVYGENHDQEEVDSMSMRGSRSEASRKRKEMAETAERESSRYNWVDLAESGQLKDLTVIELKYYLTAHNLSVTGKKEALISRILTHLGK
;
A
#
# COMPACT_ATOMS: atom_id res chain seq x y z
N MET A 1 -37.03 -37.18 -24.45
CA MET A 1 -36.86 -37.27 -22.97
C MET A 1 -37.75 -36.20 -22.38
N PRO A 2 -38.50 -36.46 -21.30
CA PRO A 2 -39.27 -35.40 -20.65
C PRO A 2 -38.29 -34.36 -20.08
N ASP A 3 -38.59 -33.08 -20.26
CA ASP A 3 -37.85 -31.99 -19.64
C ASP A 3 -38.13 -32.01 -18.13
N ILE A 4 -37.22 -32.62 -17.38
CA ILE A 4 -37.28 -32.67 -15.91
C ILE A 4 -36.80 -31.32 -15.41
N LYS A 5 -37.69 -30.56 -14.76
CA LYS A 5 -37.33 -29.31 -14.10
C LYS A 5 -36.39 -29.63 -12.93
N ASP A 6 -35.22 -29.02 -12.92
CA ASP A 6 -34.26 -29.14 -11.83
C ASP A 6 -34.73 -28.28 -10.64
N GLU A 7 -35.31 -28.93 -9.63
CA GLU A 7 -35.81 -28.27 -8.42
C GLU A 7 -34.70 -28.01 -7.37
N THR A 8 -33.43 -28.33 -7.69
CA THR A 8 -32.29 -28.05 -6.80
C THR A 8 -31.71 -26.65 -7.01
N LEU A 9 -32.09 -25.98 -8.09
CA LEU A 9 -31.63 -24.62 -8.37
C LEU A 9 -32.26 -23.62 -7.39
N PRO A 10 -31.47 -22.65 -6.91
CA PRO A 10 -31.99 -21.60 -6.04
C PRO A 10 -33.04 -20.75 -6.75
N ASP A 11 -34.02 -20.27 -5.98
CA ASP A 11 -35.07 -19.37 -6.45
C ASP A 11 -34.50 -17.96 -6.71
N GLU A 12 -34.02 -17.72 -7.92
CA GLU A 12 -33.45 -16.43 -8.32
C GLU A 12 -34.47 -15.29 -8.24
N GLU A 13 -35.74 -15.55 -8.57
CA GLU A 13 -36.81 -14.55 -8.52
C GLU A 13 -37.15 -14.18 -7.07
N GLY A 14 -37.18 -15.18 -6.18
CA GLY A 14 -37.32 -14.98 -4.74
C GLY A 14 -36.17 -14.17 -4.14
N LEU A 15 -34.93 -14.46 -4.55
CA LEU A 15 -33.74 -13.76 -4.09
C LEU A 15 -33.63 -12.32 -4.62
N ALA A 16 -34.16 -12.05 -5.81
CA ALA A 16 -34.17 -10.72 -6.42
C ALA A 16 -35.24 -9.78 -5.83
N ARG A 17 -36.08 -10.25 -4.91
CA ARG A 17 -37.12 -9.42 -4.28
C ARG A 17 -36.47 -8.24 -3.54
N PRO A 18 -37.00 -7.00 -3.67
CA PRO A 18 -36.38 -5.81 -3.09
C PRO A 18 -36.12 -5.91 -1.58
N GLY A 19 -37.03 -6.55 -0.83
CA GLY A 19 -36.85 -6.75 0.61
C GLY A 19 -35.70 -7.71 0.94
N VAL A 20 -35.47 -8.74 0.12
CA VAL A 20 -34.35 -9.67 0.31
C VAL A 20 -33.03 -8.99 -0.01
N VAL A 21 -32.99 -8.22 -1.10
CA VAL A 21 -31.80 -7.46 -1.50
C VAL A 21 -31.41 -6.42 -0.44
N SER A 22 -32.39 -5.66 0.10
CA SER A 22 -32.15 -4.69 1.18
C SER A 22 -31.54 -5.34 2.42
N VAL A 23 -32.12 -6.46 2.87
CA VAL A 23 -31.61 -7.18 4.05
C VAL A 23 -30.20 -7.74 3.82
N LEU A 24 -29.91 -8.22 2.60
CA LEU A 24 -28.57 -8.68 2.25
C LEU A 24 -27.55 -7.54 2.26
N GLU A 25 -27.93 -6.36 1.76
CA GLU A 25 -27.08 -5.17 1.78
C GLU A 25 -26.83 -4.68 3.22
N GLU A 26 -27.88 -4.59 4.04
CA GLU A 26 -27.77 -4.27 5.47
C GLU A 26 -26.90 -5.28 6.23
N PHE A 27 -27.07 -6.58 5.94
CA PHE A 27 -26.25 -7.63 6.52
C PHE A 27 -24.78 -7.49 6.12
N LYS A 28 -24.50 -7.21 4.84
CA LYS A 28 -23.13 -6.96 4.37
C LYS A 28 -22.50 -5.78 5.09
N ILE A 29 -23.23 -4.68 5.23
CA ILE A 29 -22.77 -3.48 5.96
C ILE A 29 -22.50 -3.82 7.44
N ALA A 30 -23.39 -4.55 8.10
CA ALA A 30 -23.25 -4.90 9.51
C ALA A 30 -22.07 -5.86 9.79
N VAL A 31 -21.78 -6.78 8.87
CA VAL A 31 -20.72 -7.79 9.04
C VAL A 31 -19.38 -7.28 8.55
N TYR A 32 -19.34 -6.69 7.37
CA TYR A 32 -18.10 -6.30 6.70
C TYR A 32 -17.78 -4.80 6.82
N GLY A 33 -18.73 -3.99 7.27
CA GLY A 33 -18.61 -2.54 7.34
C GLY A 33 -19.10 -1.86 6.06
N GLU A 34 -19.56 -0.61 6.18
CA GLU A 34 -20.14 0.19 5.10
C GLU A 34 -19.16 0.45 3.94
N ASN A 35 -17.86 0.35 4.21
CA ASN A 35 -16.80 0.58 3.23
C ASN A 35 -16.39 -0.68 2.47
N HIS A 36 -16.88 -1.87 2.82
CA HIS A 36 -16.37 -3.13 2.27
C HIS A 36 -16.48 -3.21 0.74
N ASP A 37 -17.64 -2.86 0.19
CA ASP A 37 -17.84 -2.87 -1.26
C ASP A 37 -16.96 -1.81 -1.94
N GLN A 38 -16.83 -0.62 -1.35
CA GLN A 38 -15.97 0.45 -1.87
C GLN A 38 -14.47 0.06 -1.83
N GLU A 39 -14.03 -0.65 -0.80
CA GLU A 39 -12.67 -1.18 -0.66
C GLU A 39 -12.41 -2.35 -1.63
N GLU A 40 -13.40 -3.20 -1.89
CA GLU A 40 -13.32 -4.25 -2.92
C GLU A 40 -13.27 -3.65 -4.33
N VAL A 41 -14.09 -2.62 -4.64
CA VAL A 41 -14.03 -1.96 -5.95
C VAL A 41 -12.73 -1.16 -6.10
N ASP A 42 -12.26 -0.48 -5.05
CA ASP A 42 -10.98 0.25 -5.08
C ASP A 42 -9.80 -0.71 -5.18
N SER A 43 -9.83 -1.87 -4.50
CA SER A 43 -8.79 -2.89 -4.63
C SER A 43 -8.82 -3.62 -5.99
N MET A 44 -10.00 -3.86 -6.57
CA MET A 44 -10.16 -4.39 -7.95
C MET A 44 -9.72 -3.36 -9.01
N SER A 45 -10.11 -2.09 -8.87
CA SER A 45 -9.70 -0.99 -9.74
C SER A 45 -8.20 -0.70 -9.64
N MET A 46 -7.63 -0.83 -8.44
CA MET A 46 -6.20 -0.70 -8.19
C MET A 46 -5.39 -1.89 -8.72
N ARG A 47 -5.97 -3.10 -8.75
CA ARG A 47 -5.38 -4.27 -9.43
C ARG A 47 -5.43 -4.15 -10.96
N GLY A 48 -6.42 -3.45 -11.51
CA GLY A 48 -6.56 -3.24 -12.96
C GLY A 48 -5.69 -2.11 -13.54
N SER A 49 -5.35 -1.08 -12.75
CA SER A 49 -4.75 0.15 -13.29
C SER A 49 -3.32 0.47 -12.84
N ARG A 50 -2.76 -0.20 -11.82
CA ARG A 50 -1.35 0.03 -11.42
C ARG A 50 -0.69 -1.28 -11.06
N SER A 51 0.31 -1.67 -11.84
CA SER A 51 1.24 -2.74 -11.47
C SER A 51 1.60 -2.63 -9.98
N GLU A 52 1.45 -3.72 -9.25
CA GLU A 52 1.86 -3.96 -7.85
C GLU A 52 3.20 -3.30 -7.46
N ALA A 53 4.09 -3.07 -8.43
CA ALA A 53 5.35 -2.33 -8.33
C ALA A 53 5.23 -0.83 -7.94
N SER A 54 4.05 -0.20 -8.05
CA SER A 54 3.83 1.20 -7.68
C SER A 54 3.18 1.38 -6.30
N ARG A 55 2.38 0.42 -5.81
CA ARG A 55 1.74 0.51 -4.48
C ARG A 55 2.76 0.31 -3.36
N LYS A 56 3.63 -0.71 -3.47
CA LYS A 56 4.79 -0.86 -2.57
C LYS A 56 5.70 0.37 -2.55
N ARG A 57 5.82 1.09 -3.68
CA ARG A 57 6.67 2.27 -3.78
C ARG A 57 6.12 3.47 -3.00
N LYS A 58 4.79 3.62 -2.92
CA LYS A 58 4.14 4.74 -2.21
C LYS A 58 4.11 4.53 -0.69
N GLU A 59 3.85 3.31 -0.22
CA GLU A 59 3.91 2.96 1.21
C GLU A 59 5.34 3.00 1.75
N MET A 60 6.32 2.57 0.94
CA MET A 60 7.74 2.74 1.26
C MET A 60 8.15 4.21 1.30
N ALA A 61 7.61 5.07 0.42
CA ALA A 61 7.90 6.50 0.43
C ALA A 61 7.32 7.20 1.68
N GLU A 62 6.08 6.91 2.07
CA GLU A 62 5.47 7.51 3.26
C GLU A 62 6.15 7.05 4.57
N THR A 63 6.52 5.76 4.65
CA THR A 63 7.30 5.23 5.77
C THR A 63 8.71 5.84 5.78
N ALA A 64 9.32 6.01 4.60
CA ALA A 64 10.62 6.62 4.44
C ALA A 64 10.63 8.09 4.86
N GLU A 65 9.62 8.88 4.49
CA GLU A 65 9.49 10.28 4.90
C GLU A 65 9.31 10.41 6.42
N ARG A 66 8.49 9.54 7.02
CA ARG A 66 8.28 9.51 8.47
C ARG A 66 9.57 9.17 9.21
N GLU A 67 10.25 8.10 8.81
CA GLU A 67 11.50 7.67 9.44
C GLU A 67 12.67 8.61 9.13
N SER A 68 12.75 9.20 7.93
CA SER A 68 13.77 10.21 7.61
C SER A 68 13.57 11.48 8.42
N SER A 69 12.33 11.89 8.70
CA SER A 69 12.04 13.09 9.50
C SER A 69 12.38 12.92 10.98
N ARG A 70 12.63 11.70 11.47
CA ARG A 70 13.05 11.45 12.87
C ARG A 70 14.51 11.83 13.10
N TYR A 71 15.31 11.87 12.03
CA TYR A 71 16.74 12.09 12.10
C TYR A 71 17.09 13.48 11.56
N ASN A 72 17.94 14.20 12.28
CA ASN A 72 18.56 15.41 11.75
C ASN A 72 19.79 15.03 10.92
N TRP A 73 19.58 14.88 9.61
CA TRP A 73 20.61 14.42 8.67
C TRP A 73 21.80 15.39 8.54
N VAL A 74 21.59 16.68 8.81
CA VAL A 74 22.66 17.68 8.80
C VAL A 74 23.62 17.42 9.96
N ASP A 75 23.09 17.28 11.19
CA ASP A 75 23.89 16.95 12.37
C ASP A 75 24.59 15.60 12.24
N LEU A 76 23.92 14.58 11.69
CA LEU A 76 24.50 13.25 11.47
C LEU A 76 25.64 13.27 10.44
N ALA A 77 25.54 14.14 9.43
CA ALA A 77 26.60 14.34 8.44
C ALA A 77 27.81 15.06 9.05
N GLU A 78 27.58 16.05 9.90
CA GLU A 78 28.65 16.81 10.58
C GLU A 78 29.34 15.99 11.68
N SER A 79 28.59 15.19 12.44
CA SER A 79 29.12 14.32 13.49
C SER A 79 29.78 13.05 12.95
N GLY A 80 29.60 12.76 11.65
CA GLY A 80 30.10 11.53 11.01
C GLY A 80 29.40 10.25 11.47
N GLN A 81 28.22 10.36 12.09
CA GLN A 81 27.42 9.23 12.60
C GLN A 81 26.61 8.52 11.50
N LEU A 82 26.60 9.02 10.26
CA LEU A 82 26.01 8.33 9.11
C LEU A 82 26.56 6.90 8.92
N LYS A 83 27.79 6.63 9.36
CA LYS A 83 28.41 5.30 9.31
C LYS A 83 27.83 4.32 10.34
N ASP A 84 27.24 4.82 11.42
CA ASP A 84 26.65 4.02 12.49
C ASP A 84 25.20 3.62 12.18
N LEU A 85 24.53 4.35 11.27
CA LEU A 85 23.22 3.99 10.76
C LEU A 85 23.22 2.68 9.96
N THR A 86 22.07 2.01 9.94
CA THR A 86 21.86 0.82 9.14
C THR A 86 21.64 1.16 7.66
N VAL A 87 21.90 0.20 6.77
CA VAL A 87 21.66 0.36 5.32
C VAL A 87 20.19 0.69 5.02
N ILE A 88 19.27 0.22 5.87
CA ILE A 88 17.83 0.46 5.72
C ILE A 88 17.52 1.93 6.00
N GLU A 89 18.07 2.50 7.07
CA GLU A 89 17.86 3.92 7.42
C GLU A 89 18.41 4.87 6.37
N LEU A 90 19.60 4.60 5.84
CA LEU A 90 20.18 5.37 4.74
C LEU A 90 19.28 5.32 3.48
N LYS A 91 18.64 4.17 3.24
CA LYS A 91 17.68 4.04 2.13
C LYS A 91 16.39 4.79 2.37
N TYR A 92 15.95 4.99 3.61
CA TYR A 92 14.77 5.83 3.88
C TYR A 92 15.01 7.28 3.45
N TYR A 93 16.14 7.89 3.84
CA TYR A 93 16.48 9.23 3.36
C TYR A 93 16.53 9.31 1.84
N LEU A 94 17.25 8.38 1.21
CA LEU A 94 17.39 8.37 -0.24
C LEU A 94 16.03 8.18 -0.94
N THR A 95 15.15 7.36 -0.39
CA THR A 95 13.79 7.15 -0.94
C THR A 95 12.93 8.41 -0.76
N ALA A 96 12.97 9.06 0.41
CA ALA A 96 12.24 10.30 0.69
C ALA A 96 12.68 11.45 -0.23
N HIS A 97 13.97 11.54 -0.52
CA HIS A 97 14.53 12.55 -1.43
C HIS A 97 14.55 12.13 -2.91
N ASN A 98 13.90 11.03 -3.27
CA ASN A 98 13.86 10.48 -4.64
C ASN A 98 15.26 10.25 -5.27
N LEU A 99 16.23 9.91 -4.43
CA LEU A 99 17.61 9.59 -4.80
C LEU A 99 17.78 8.08 -5.04
N SER A 100 18.82 7.71 -5.80
CA SER A 100 19.13 6.30 -6.05
C SER A 100 19.49 5.57 -4.74
N VAL A 101 18.89 4.41 -4.50
CA VAL A 101 19.17 3.52 -3.36
C VAL A 101 20.14 2.38 -3.70
N THR A 102 20.75 2.43 -4.89
CA THR A 102 21.66 1.39 -5.39
C THR A 102 23.08 1.62 -4.90
N GLY A 103 23.73 0.56 -4.42
CA GLY A 103 25.16 0.55 -4.05
C GLY A 103 25.44 -0.11 -2.69
N LYS A 104 26.73 -0.15 -2.34
CA LYS A 104 27.21 -0.53 -0.99
C LYS A 104 26.95 0.61 0.00
N LYS A 105 27.02 0.32 1.31
CA LYS A 105 26.77 1.29 2.40
C LYS A 105 27.49 2.63 2.20
N GLU A 106 28.79 2.59 1.90
CA GLU A 106 29.60 3.79 1.64
C GLU A 106 29.02 4.66 0.50
N ALA A 107 28.56 4.03 -0.58
CA ALA A 107 27.98 4.76 -1.72
C ALA A 107 26.65 5.44 -1.35
N LEU A 108 25.87 4.87 -0.43
CA LEU A 108 24.66 5.49 0.10
C LEU A 108 25.03 6.70 0.96
N ILE A 109 26.03 6.58 1.84
CA ILE A 109 26.52 7.67 2.70
C ILE A 109 27.07 8.82 1.84
N SER A 110 27.94 8.55 0.87
CA SER A 110 28.48 9.58 -0.02
C SER A 110 27.38 10.32 -0.76
N ARG A 111 26.33 9.62 -1.21
CA ARG A 111 25.19 10.24 -1.90
C ARG A 111 24.40 11.18 -1.01
N ILE A 112 24.22 10.82 0.27
CA ILE A 112 23.59 11.68 1.28
C ILE A 112 24.45 12.92 1.55
N LEU A 113 25.77 12.75 1.70
CA LEU A 113 26.71 13.86 1.90
C LEU A 113 26.71 14.82 0.72
N THR A 114 26.78 14.31 -0.51
CA THR A 114 26.69 15.13 -1.73
C THR A 114 25.37 15.89 -1.80
N HIS A 115 24.25 15.27 -1.43
CA HIS A 115 22.95 15.93 -1.41
C HIS A 115 22.87 17.05 -0.35
N LEU A 116 23.54 16.88 0.79
CA LEU A 116 23.66 17.89 1.85
C LEU A 116 24.76 18.94 1.58
N GLY A 117 25.53 18.80 0.49
CA GLY A 117 26.62 19.71 0.13
C GLY A 117 27.88 19.56 0.98
N LYS A 118 28.15 18.37 1.50
CA LYS A 118 29.32 18.02 2.32
C LYS A 118 30.33 17.15 1.57
#